data_AF-A0A920SGR6-F1
#
_entry.id   AF-A0A920SGR6-F1
#
_cell.length_a   1.000
_cell.length_b   1.000
_cell.length_c   1.000
_cell.angle_alpha   90.00
_cell.angle_beta   90.00
_cell.angle_gamma   90.00
#
_symmetry.space_group_name_H-M   'P 1'
#
loop_
_entity.id
_entity.type
_entity.pdbx_description
1 polymer ?
#
loop_
_entity_poly.entity_id
_entity_poly.type
_entity_poly.pdbx_seq_one_letter_code
_entity_poly.pdbx_strand_id
1 'polypeptide(L)'
;MGTALTEFQVEEIRRLTGKITMALDQDAAGQNATLRSLDVVLQNFRTKTVNNQRTDGSTRLVDTDPRIIVMPPGQDPDEVIHKSPSTWTQLVETAIPAITFRINAITGNGDTVSPDGKARCVAEAAPFIHLLLGGILQANAIELLADNLSVPIDTVKASLSRPSVNRRSRRPEQPRSAVSTASPFVKLDHDPMEEYCLQLILSYPELGSKLVVYDLNSSPVMRIGNYSLDG
;
A
#
# COMPACT_ATOMS: atom_id res chain seq x y z
N MET A 1 -7.31 -9.17 -22.73
CA MET A 1 -7.51 -8.96 -21.27
C MET A 1 -6.69 -7.73 -20.87
N GLY A 2 -7.31 -6.55 -20.79
CA GLY A 2 -6.64 -5.27 -20.50
C GLY A 2 -6.76 -4.85 -19.03
N THR A 3 -6.64 -5.79 -18.10
CA THR A 3 -6.79 -5.53 -16.66
C THR A 3 -5.42 -5.39 -16.01
N ALA A 4 -5.28 -4.46 -15.07
CA ALA A 4 -4.08 -4.34 -14.25
C ALA A 4 -3.76 -5.66 -13.54
N LEU A 5 -2.47 -5.93 -13.33
CA LEU A 5 -1.99 -7.12 -12.66
C LEU A 5 -2.55 -7.21 -11.23
N THR A 6 -3.14 -8.36 -10.88
CA THR A 6 -3.74 -8.56 -9.55
C THR A 6 -2.77 -9.21 -8.57
N GLU A 7 -3.02 -9.00 -7.28
CA GLU A 7 -2.27 -9.64 -6.20
C GLU A 7 -2.29 -11.17 -6.30
N PHE A 8 -3.44 -11.74 -6.66
CA PHE A 8 -3.58 -13.19 -6.88
C PHE A 8 -2.67 -13.69 -8.01
N GLN A 9 -2.59 -12.97 -9.12
CA GLN A 9 -1.71 -13.32 -10.25
C GLN A 9 -0.24 -13.25 -9.86
N VAL A 10 0.14 -12.21 -9.10
CA VAL A 10 1.51 -12.06 -8.57
C VAL A 10 1.87 -13.23 -7.65
N GLU A 11 0.93 -13.64 -6.78
CA GLU A 11 1.16 -14.74 -5.86
C GLU A 11 1.33 -16.09 -6.58
N GLU A 12 0.55 -16.34 -7.63
CA GLU A 12 0.72 -17.53 -8.47
C GLU A 12 2.09 -17.56 -9.16
N ILE A 13 2.51 -16.45 -9.76
CA ILE A 13 3.84 -16.36 -10.40
C ILE A 13 4.94 -16.64 -9.37
N ARG A 14 4.83 -16.07 -8.16
CA ARG A 14 5.78 -16.31 -7.08
C ARG A 14 5.87 -17.77 -6.65
N ARG A 15 4.73 -18.48 -6.59
CA ARG A 15 4.71 -19.92 -6.28
C ARG A 15 5.47 -20.73 -7.32
N LEU A 16 5.36 -20.35 -8.59
CA LEU A 16 6.01 -21.03 -9.71
C LEU A 16 7.50 -20.69 -9.83
N THR A 17 7.86 -19.42 -9.58
CA THR A 17 9.22 -18.90 -9.73
C THR A 17 9.53 -17.83 -8.69
N GLY A 18 10.74 -17.88 -8.14
CA GLY A 18 11.28 -16.81 -7.28
C GLY A 18 11.86 -15.63 -8.04
N LYS A 19 11.72 -15.58 -9.37
CA LYS A 19 12.19 -14.48 -10.22
C LYS A 19 11.05 -13.99 -11.10
N ILE A 20 10.84 -12.68 -11.11
CA ILE A 20 9.91 -12.01 -12.02
C ILE A 20 10.64 -10.88 -12.74
N THR A 21 10.43 -10.77 -14.04
CA THR A 21 10.93 -9.67 -14.85
C THR A 21 9.78 -9.17 -15.70
N MET A 22 9.41 -7.91 -15.50
CA MET A 22 8.25 -7.29 -16.13
C MET A 22 8.69 -6.49 -17.36
N ALA A 23 8.06 -6.77 -18.49
CA ALA A 23 8.11 -5.93 -19.69
C ALA A 23 6.84 -5.10 -19.72
N LEU A 24 6.98 -3.77 -19.79
CA LEU A 24 5.86 -2.84 -19.66
C LEU A 24 5.80 -1.95 -20.91
N ASP A 25 4.59 -1.66 -21.36
CA ASP A 25 4.36 -0.77 -22.50
C ASP A 25 4.65 0.69 -22.10
N GLN A 26 5.17 1.47 -23.05
CA GLN A 26 5.53 2.87 -22.82
C GLN A 26 4.40 3.87 -23.08
N ASP A 27 3.16 3.42 -23.27
CA ASP A 27 2.06 4.32 -23.61
C ASP A 27 1.60 5.17 -22.40
N ALA A 28 1.20 6.41 -22.65
CA ALA A 28 0.77 7.33 -21.59
C ALA A 28 -0.46 6.81 -20.81
N ALA A 29 -1.29 5.96 -21.44
CA ALA A 29 -2.44 5.33 -20.78
C ALA A 29 -2.03 4.12 -19.92
N GLY A 30 -1.00 3.37 -20.31
CA GLY A 30 -0.49 2.23 -19.57
C GLY A 30 0.50 2.58 -18.47
N GLN A 31 1.12 3.76 -18.45
CA GLN A 31 2.04 4.16 -17.37
C GLN A 31 1.39 4.09 -15.97
N ASN A 32 0.15 4.55 -15.81
CA ASN A 32 -0.55 4.47 -14.52
C ASN A 32 -0.94 3.04 -14.13
N ALA A 33 -1.38 2.23 -15.10
CA ALA A 33 -1.69 0.82 -14.88
C ALA A 33 -0.42 0.01 -14.56
N THR A 34 0.68 0.39 -15.19
CA THR A 34 2.02 -0.15 -15.01
C THR A 34 2.54 0.12 -13.60
N LEU A 35 2.47 1.38 -13.14
CA LEU A 35 2.89 1.73 -11.78
C LEU A 35 2.05 1.00 -10.72
N ARG A 36 0.73 0.87 -10.93
CA ARG A 36 -0.12 0.07 -10.03
C ARG A 36 0.29 -1.40 -9.99
N SER A 37 0.54 -1.98 -11.16
CA SER A 37 0.98 -3.38 -11.26
C SER A 37 2.33 -3.58 -10.55
N LEU A 38 3.24 -2.61 -10.70
CA LEU A 38 4.52 -2.60 -10.00
C LEU A 38 4.37 -2.46 -8.49
N ASP A 39 3.46 -1.61 -8.02
CA ASP A 39 3.19 -1.43 -6.60
C ASP A 39 2.66 -2.74 -5.98
N VAL A 40 1.75 -3.44 -6.66
CA VAL A 40 1.25 -4.76 -6.26
C VAL A 40 2.39 -5.76 -6.17
N VAL A 41 3.28 -5.79 -7.16
CA VAL A 41 4.47 -6.65 -7.20
C VAL A 41 5.40 -6.35 -6.03
N LEU A 42 5.79 -5.10 -5.83
CA LEU A 42 6.69 -4.70 -4.74
C LEU A 42 6.11 -5.05 -3.36
N GLN A 43 4.81 -4.85 -3.16
CA GLN A 43 4.14 -5.19 -1.90
C GLN A 43 4.08 -6.70 -1.66
N ASN A 44 3.75 -7.48 -2.70
CA ASN A 44 3.53 -8.92 -2.58
C ASN A 44 4.79 -9.75 -2.57
N PHE A 45 5.82 -9.36 -3.31
CA PHE A 45 7.07 -10.13 -3.36
C PHE A 45 7.89 -10.09 -2.05
N ARG A 46 7.47 -9.29 -1.06
CA ARG A 46 8.00 -9.34 0.31
C ARG A 46 7.41 -10.41 1.20
N THR A 47 6.09 -10.63 1.12
CA THR A 47 5.31 -11.01 2.30
C THR A 47 5.36 -12.48 2.67
N LYS A 48 5.82 -13.35 1.77
CA LYS A 48 5.78 -14.80 1.97
C LYS A 48 7.12 -15.39 1.61
N THR A 49 7.99 -15.61 2.61
CA THR A 49 9.09 -16.57 2.48
C THR A 49 8.61 -17.72 1.60
N VAL A 50 9.24 -17.92 0.43
CA VAL A 50 8.91 -19.08 -0.39
C VAL A 50 9.35 -20.26 0.47
N ASN A 51 8.42 -20.84 1.21
CA ASN A 51 8.62 -22.04 1.99
C ASN A 51 8.72 -23.21 1.00
N ASN A 52 9.76 -23.19 0.17
CA ASN A 52 10.27 -24.40 -0.41
C ASN A 52 11.01 -25.11 0.72
N GLN A 53 10.25 -25.75 1.61
CA GLN A 53 10.79 -26.78 2.47
C GLN A 53 11.43 -27.80 1.56
N ARG A 54 12.77 -27.79 1.49
CA ARG A 54 13.47 -28.95 0.96
C ARG A 54 13.20 -30.10 1.91
N THR A 55 13.23 -31.32 1.39
CA THR A 55 13.14 -32.55 2.19
C THR A 55 14.19 -32.65 3.31
N ASP A 56 15.19 -31.76 3.33
CA ASP A 56 16.21 -31.62 4.37
C ASP A 56 15.85 -30.65 5.53
N GLY A 57 14.65 -30.03 5.51
CA GLY A 57 14.21 -29.09 6.54
C GLY A 57 14.79 -27.67 6.43
N SER A 58 15.60 -27.37 5.40
CA SER A 58 16.10 -26.02 5.15
C SER A 58 15.08 -25.16 4.39
N THR A 59 14.75 -24.01 4.98
CA THR A 59 13.97 -22.96 4.33
C THR A 59 14.91 -22.12 3.46
N ARG A 60 14.83 -22.27 2.13
CA ARG A 60 15.56 -21.37 1.23
C ARG A 60 14.83 -20.03 1.15
N LEU A 61 15.36 -19.02 1.82
CA LEU A 61 15.01 -17.63 1.54
C LEU A 61 15.44 -17.33 0.11
N VAL A 62 14.51 -17.41 -0.85
CA VAL A 62 14.75 -16.91 -2.19
C VAL A 62 14.57 -15.41 -2.14
N ASP A 63 15.69 -14.69 -2.15
CA ASP A 63 15.71 -13.25 -2.31
C ASP A 63 14.98 -12.92 -3.62
N THR A 64 13.79 -12.37 -3.48
CA THR A 64 12.94 -12.12 -4.64
C THR A 64 13.13 -10.67 -5.04
N ASP A 65 13.99 -10.45 -6.02
CA ASP A 65 14.27 -9.14 -6.63
C ASP A 65 13.43 -9.00 -7.91
N PRO A 66 12.20 -8.43 -7.84
CA PRO A 66 11.44 -8.15 -9.04
C PRO A 66 12.17 -7.14 -9.93
N ARG A 67 12.21 -7.39 -11.23
CA ARG A 67 12.90 -6.53 -12.21
C ARG A 67 11.98 -5.98 -13.28
N ILE A 68 12.39 -4.88 -13.88
CA ILE A 68 11.70 -4.22 -15.00
C ILE A 68 12.63 -4.09 -16.19
N ILE A 69 12.12 -4.46 -17.35
CA ILE A 69 12.71 -4.15 -18.65
C ILE A 69 12.30 -2.75 -19.04
N VAL A 70 13.28 -1.87 -19.23
CA VAL A 70 13.06 -0.53 -19.76
C VAL A 70 13.15 -0.62 -21.28
N MET A 71 12.02 -0.41 -21.95
CA MET A 71 11.98 -0.46 -23.42
C MET A 71 12.73 0.72 -24.04
N PRO A 72 13.23 0.57 -25.28
CA PRO A 72 13.61 1.70 -26.11
C PRO A 72 12.41 2.64 -26.33
N PRO A 73 12.64 3.96 -26.47
CA PRO A 73 11.58 4.95 -26.61
C PRO A 73 10.66 4.62 -27.79
N GLY A 74 9.35 4.53 -27.51
CA GLY A 74 8.31 4.32 -28.52
C GLY A 74 8.25 2.90 -29.09
N GLN A 75 8.90 1.92 -28.46
CA GLN A 75 8.81 0.51 -28.84
C GLN A 75 8.09 -0.29 -27.76
N ASP A 76 7.36 -1.30 -28.19
CA ASP A 76 6.70 -2.28 -27.32
C ASP A 76 7.50 -3.62 -27.32
N PRO A 77 7.18 -4.56 -26.41
CA PRO A 77 7.87 -5.84 -26.36
C PRO A 77 7.82 -6.61 -27.69
N ASP A 78 6.68 -6.56 -28.39
CA ASP A 78 6.44 -7.32 -29.62
C ASP A 78 7.34 -6.82 -30.76
N GLU A 79 7.40 -5.50 -30.97
CA GLU A 79 8.28 -4.87 -31.93
C GLU A 79 9.76 -5.18 -31.68
N VAL A 80 10.19 -5.16 -30.42
CA VAL A 80 11.58 -5.44 -30.06
C VAL A 80 11.93 -6.89 -30.37
N ILE A 81 11.06 -7.83 -29.99
CA ILE A 81 11.24 -9.26 -30.25
C ILE A 81 11.25 -9.53 -31.76
N HIS A 82 10.34 -8.90 -32.50
CA HIS A 82 10.25 -9.03 -33.96
C HIS A 82 11.46 -8.46 -34.69
N LYS A 83 11.98 -7.32 -34.26
CA LYS A 83 13.18 -6.69 -34.87
C LYS A 83 14.43 -7.53 -34.60
N SER A 84 14.62 -8.00 -33.36
CA SER A 84 15.82 -8.75 -32.98
C SER A 84 15.62 -9.52 -31.67
N PRO A 85 15.54 -10.86 -31.73
CA PRO A 85 15.48 -11.69 -30.52
C PRO A 85 16.69 -11.54 -29.59
N SER A 86 17.87 -11.22 -30.12
CA SER A 86 19.07 -11.00 -29.30
C SER A 86 18.98 -9.70 -28.49
N THR A 87 18.34 -8.66 -29.05
CA THR A 87 18.08 -7.40 -28.33
C THR A 87 17.14 -7.64 -27.16
N TRP A 88 16.12 -8.49 -27.34
CA TRP A 88 15.25 -8.90 -26.24
C TRP A 88 16.02 -9.59 -25.12
N THR A 89 16.88 -10.56 -25.44
CA THR A 89 17.70 -11.25 -24.44
C THR A 89 18.58 -10.27 -23.66
N GLN A 90 19.23 -9.34 -24.36
CA GLN A 90 20.03 -8.31 -23.72
C GLN A 90 19.20 -7.44 -22.76
N LEU A 91 18.00 -7.02 -23.17
CA LEU A 91 17.11 -6.22 -22.32
C LEU A 91 16.65 -6.97 -21.07
N VAL A 92 16.38 -8.28 -21.17
CA VAL A 92 16.07 -9.13 -20.03
C VAL A 92 17.26 -9.21 -19.06
N GLU A 93 18.48 -9.34 -19.58
CA GLU A 93 19.70 -9.41 -18.77
C GLU A 93 20.01 -8.08 -18.08
N THR A 94 19.81 -6.96 -18.78
CA THR A 94 20.03 -5.60 -18.26
C THR A 94 18.84 -5.04 -17.48
N ALA A 95 17.80 -5.85 -17.24
CA ALA A 95 16.60 -5.43 -16.51
C ALA A 95 16.98 -4.87 -15.13
N ILE A 96 16.43 -3.71 -14.81
CA ILE A 96 16.75 -2.98 -13.57
C ILE A 96 15.85 -3.44 -12.43
N PRO A 97 16.30 -3.32 -11.16
CA PRO A 97 15.44 -3.59 -10.02
C PRO A 97 14.17 -2.73 -10.03
N ALA A 98 13.05 -3.34 -9.67
CA ALA A 98 11.75 -2.68 -9.63
C ALA A 98 11.75 -1.44 -8.72
N ILE A 99 12.44 -1.50 -7.58
CA ILE A 99 12.58 -0.37 -6.66
C ILE A 99 13.33 0.80 -7.31
N THR A 100 14.38 0.52 -8.07
CA THR A 100 15.16 1.52 -8.79
C THR A 100 14.29 2.23 -9.82
N PHE A 101 13.53 1.47 -10.62
CA PHE A 101 12.57 2.05 -11.56
C PHE A 101 11.54 2.93 -10.85
N ARG A 102 10.99 2.48 -9.72
CA ARG A 102 9.98 3.22 -8.97
C ARG A 102 10.52 4.54 -8.40
N ILE A 103 11.72 4.54 -7.83
CA ILE A 103 12.38 5.75 -7.35
C ILE A 103 12.63 6.74 -8.49
N ASN A 104 13.12 6.26 -9.63
CA ASN A 104 13.32 7.09 -10.82
C ASN A 104 12.01 7.67 -11.34
N ALA A 105 10.91 6.90 -11.33
CA ALA A 105 9.60 7.38 -11.75
C ALA A 105 9.05 8.48 -10.80
N ILE A 106 9.20 8.29 -9.48
CA ILE A 106 8.77 9.29 -8.48
C ILE A 106 9.57 10.59 -8.64
N THR A 107 10.89 10.48 -8.76
CA THR A 107 11.77 11.64 -8.87
C THR A 107 11.73 12.32 -10.24
N GLY A 108 11.43 11.58 -11.32
CA GLY A 108 11.24 12.13 -12.66
C GLY A 108 9.91 12.88 -12.85
N ASN A 109 8.85 12.44 -12.17
CA ASN A 109 7.53 13.07 -12.23
C ASN A 109 7.30 14.14 -11.14
N GLY A 110 8.11 14.11 -10.08
CA GLY A 110 8.00 15.00 -8.93
C GLY A 110 8.75 16.32 -9.09
N ASP A 111 8.48 17.27 -8.19
CA ASP A 111 9.27 18.51 -8.08
C ASP A 111 10.55 18.24 -7.28
N THR A 112 11.68 18.17 -7.98
CA THR A 112 13.00 17.96 -7.39
C THR A 112 13.77 19.26 -7.16
N VAL A 113 13.15 20.42 -7.42
CA VAL A 113 13.79 21.73 -7.26
C VAL A 113 13.42 22.33 -5.91
N SER A 114 12.14 22.34 -5.56
CA SER A 114 11.69 22.95 -4.31
C SER A 114 11.90 22.05 -3.09
N PRO A 115 12.18 22.61 -1.90
CA PRO A 115 12.29 21.82 -0.67
C PRO A 115 11.02 21.01 -0.32
N ASP A 116 9.82 21.55 -0.59
CA ASP A 116 8.56 20.84 -0.34
C ASP A 116 8.36 19.70 -1.35
N GLY A 117 8.71 19.91 -2.62
CA GLY A 117 8.70 18.90 -3.65
C GLY A 117 9.63 17.73 -3.34
N LYS A 118 10.87 18.01 -2.93
CA LYS A 118 11.83 17.00 -2.48
C LYS A 118 11.29 16.20 -1.29
N ALA A 119 10.72 16.87 -0.29
CA ALA A 119 10.12 16.20 0.87
C ALA A 119 8.94 15.30 0.46
N ARG A 120 8.14 15.70 -0.53
CA ARG A 120 7.05 14.90 -1.07
C ARG A 120 7.55 13.66 -1.80
N CYS A 121 8.59 13.78 -2.61
CA CYS A 121 9.23 12.65 -3.29
C CYS A 121 9.76 11.62 -2.27
N VAL A 122 10.40 12.09 -1.19
CA VAL A 122 10.87 11.20 -0.11
C VAL A 122 9.69 10.50 0.58
N ALA A 123 8.62 11.23 0.88
CA ALA A 123 7.43 10.66 1.51
C ALA A 123 6.72 9.61 0.61
N GLU A 124 6.71 9.83 -0.70
CA GLU A 124 6.14 8.89 -1.68
C GLU A 124 7.02 7.64 -1.85
N ALA A 125 8.35 7.79 -1.83
CA ALA A 125 9.29 6.67 -1.93
C ALA A 125 9.39 5.85 -0.63
N ALA A 126 9.13 6.47 0.53
CA ALA A 126 9.24 5.86 1.85
C ALA A 126 8.57 4.48 1.99
N PRO A 127 7.28 4.29 1.66
CA PRO A 127 6.64 2.98 1.79
C PRO A 127 7.40 1.89 1.04
N PHE A 128 7.87 2.17 -0.17
CA PHE A 128 8.64 1.24 -1.02
C PHE A 128 10.06 0.99 -0.50
N ILE A 129 10.72 1.98 0.10
CA ILE A 129 12.05 1.78 0.70
C ILE A 129 11.95 0.97 2.00
N HIS A 130 10.89 1.19 2.79
CA HIS A 130 10.56 0.34 3.93
C HIS A 130 10.15 -1.07 3.51
N LEU A 131 9.88 -1.30 2.21
CA LEU A 131 9.70 -2.64 1.67
C LEU A 131 10.99 -3.47 1.68
N LEU A 132 12.14 -2.81 1.62
CA LEU A 132 13.42 -3.48 1.74
C LEU A 132 13.72 -3.63 3.25
N LEU A 133 13.80 -4.85 3.77
CA LEU A 133 13.96 -5.18 5.21
C LEU A 133 15.33 -4.77 5.80
N GLY A 134 15.87 -3.63 5.40
CA GLY A 134 17.23 -3.19 5.73
C GLY A 134 18.28 -3.74 4.78
N GLY A 135 19.53 -3.68 5.23
CA GLY A 135 20.69 -4.19 4.52
C GLY A 135 21.10 -3.34 3.30
N ILE A 136 21.90 -3.97 2.43
CA ILE A 136 22.53 -3.30 1.29
C ILE A 136 21.49 -2.80 0.27
N LEU A 137 20.44 -3.57 0.01
CA LEU A 137 19.39 -3.16 -0.93
C LEU A 137 18.69 -1.88 -0.47
N GLN A 138 18.33 -1.80 0.82
CA GLN A 138 17.72 -0.58 1.37
C GLN A 138 18.71 0.59 1.32
N ALA A 139 19.97 0.37 1.68
CA ALA A 139 20.99 1.41 1.62
C ALA A 139 21.17 1.98 0.21
N ASN A 140 21.27 1.11 -0.80
CA ASN A 140 21.38 1.50 -2.22
C ASN A 140 20.15 2.28 -2.70
N ALA A 141 18.94 1.88 -2.26
CA ALA A 141 17.72 2.59 -2.60
C ALA A 141 17.66 4.00 -1.97
N ILE A 142 18.14 4.14 -0.73
CA ILE A 142 18.24 5.43 -0.05
C ILE A 142 19.28 6.33 -0.74
N GLU A 143 20.42 5.76 -1.12
CA GLU A 143 21.49 6.47 -1.84
C GLU A 143 20.99 6.96 -3.21
N LEU A 144 20.36 6.10 -3.99
CA LEU A 144 19.73 6.48 -5.27
C LEU A 144 18.71 7.64 -5.10
N LEU A 145 17.87 7.56 -4.07
CA LEU A 145 16.90 8.63 -3.78
C LEU A 145 17.59 9.95 -3.40
N ALA A 146 18.67 9.88 -2.62
CA ALA A 146 19.45 11.04 -2.22
C ALA A 146 20.12 11.72 -3.42
N ASP A 147 20.71 10.93 -4.31
CA ASP A 147 21.37 11.40 -5.53
C ASP A 147 20.36 12.07 -6.48
N ASN A 148 19.24 11.41 -6.76
CA ASN A 148 18.20 11.95 -7.64
C ASN A 148 17.62 13.27 -7.12
N LEU A 149 17.56 13.46 -5.81
CA LEU A 149 17.06 14.70 -5.19
C LEU A 149 18.16 15.73 -4.92
N SER A 150 19.44 15.37 -5.11
CA SER A 150 20.59 16.19 -4.70
C SER A 150 20.47 16.66 -3.24
N VAL A 151 20.19 15.72 -2.34
CA VAL A 151 20.05 15.94 -0.89
C VAL A 151 21.04 15.03 -0.17
N PRO A 152 21.69 15.49 0.92
CA PRO A 152 22.57 14.62 1.70
C PRO A 152 21.85 13.36 2.19
N ILE A 153 22.52 12.21 2.07
CA ILE A 153 21.96 10.90 2.42
C ILE A 153 21.42 10.85 3.86
N ASP A 154 22.08 11.51 4.81
CA ASP A 154 21.65 11.55 6.21
C ASP A 154 20.34 12.32 6.40
N THR A 155 20.08 13.32 5.55
CA THR A 155 18.81 14.05 5.56
C THR A 155 17.67 13.18 5.06
N VAL A 156 17.92 12.40 3.99
CA VAL A 156 16.95 11.43 3.46
C VAL A 156 16.67 10.35 4.50
N LYS A 157 17.71 9.76 5.11
CA LYS A 157 17.58 8.79 6.20
C LYS A 157 16.73 9.33 7.35
N ALA A 158 17.04 10.54 7.84
CA ALA A 158 16.28 11.18 8.91
C ALA A 158 14.81 11.41 8.55
N SER A 159 14.53 11.73 7.27
CA SER A 159 13.15 11.89 6.78
C SER A 159 12.40 10.55 6.69
N LEU A 160 13.09 9.47 6.29
CA LEU A 160 12.52 8.11 6.23
C LEU A 160 12.31 7.49 7.62
N SER A 161 13.16 7.81 8.60
CA SER A 161 13.01 7.31 9.97
C SER A 161 11.84 7.93 10.73
N ARG A 162 11.28 9.05 10.26
CA ARG A 162 10.08 9.63 10.85
C ARG A 162 8.89 8.83 10.34
N PRO A 163 8.13 8.12 11.22
CA PRO A 163 6.84 7.60 10.83
C PRO A 163 6.05 8.79 10.30
N SER A 164 5.53 8.69 9.07
CA SER A 164 4.78 9.78 8.48
C SER A 164 3.61 10.09 9.42
N VAL A 165 3.77 11.12 10.25
CA VAL A 165 2.63 11.79 10.85
C VAL A 165 1.93 12.37 9.65
N ASN A 166 0.93 11.63 9.19
CA ASN A 166 0.01 12.00 8.13
C ASN A 166 -0.31 13.47 8.36
N ARG A 167 0.35 14.32 7.56
CA ARG A 167 0.41 15.75 7.80
C ARG A 167 -0.98 16.21 7.46
N ARG A 168 -1.81 16.38 8.49
CA ARG A 168 -2.93 17.33 8.53
C ARG A 168 -2.47 18.58 7.78
N SER A 169 -2.69 18.60 6.48
CA SER A 169 -2.49 19.78 5.67
C SER A 169 -3.67 20.69 5.97
N ARG A 170 -3.43 21.58 6.93
CA ARG A 170 -3.80 23.00 6.89
C ARG A 170 -5.15 23.26 6.22
N ARG A 171 -6.22 23.09 7.00
CA ARG A 171 -7.42 23.91 6.83
C ARG A 171 -7.06 25.34 7.25
N PRO A 172 -7.43 26.39 6.51
CA PRO A 172 -7.16 27.77 6.90
C PRO A 172 -7.74 28.03 8.29
N GLU A 173 -6.93 28.67 9.12
CA GLU A 173 -7.19 29.01 10.51
C GLU A 173 -8.34 30.02 10.58
N GLN A 174 -9.53 29.55 10.96
CA GLN A 174 -10.59 30.43 11.47
C GLN A 174 -10.37 30.62 12.98
N PRO A 175 -10.60 31.82 13.53
CA PRO A 175 -10.25 32.14 14.91
C PRO A 175 -11.05 31.27 15.90
N ARG A 176 -10.33 30.61 16.81
CA ARG A 176 -10.89 29.85 17.93
C ARG A 176 -11.71 30.75 18.84
N SER A 177 -13.00 30.46 18.97
CA SER A 177 -13.70 30.65 20.25
C SER A 177 -13.33 29.47 21.16
N ALA A 178 -12.77 29.79 22.32
CA ALA A 178 -12.56 28.84 23.39
C ALA A 178 -13.90 28.34 23.92
N VAL A 179 -13.99 27.05 24.27
CA VAL A 179 -14.30 26.54 25.63
C VAL A 179 -14.55 25.02 25.57
N SER A 180 -14.01 24.36 26.60
CA SER A 180 -14.30 23.02 27.13
C SER A 180 -13.60 21.79 26.55
N THR A 181 -12.82 21.20 27.44
CA THR A 181 -12.10 19.92 27.39
C THR A 181 -13.03 18.72 27.19
N ALA A 182 -12.73 17.87 26.21
CA ALA A 182 -13.18 16.48 26.17
C ALA A 182 -12.03 15.55 25.74
N SER A 183 -11.96 14.42 26.43
CA SER A 183 -10.85 13.45 26.56
C SER A 183 -10.47 12.69 25.26
N PRO A 184 -9.31 11.99 25.22
CA PRO A 184 -8.63 11.52 24.02
C PRO A 184 -9.05 10.11 23.55
N PHE A 185 -10.32 9.72 23.72
CA PHE A 185 -10.81 8.42 23.27
C PHE A 185 -11.53 8.57 21.91
N VAL A 186 -10.75 8.36 20.86
CA VAL A 186 -11.02 7.49 19.70
C VAL A 186 -12.51 7.29 19.34
N LYS A 187 -12.88 7.69 18.12
CA LYS A 187 -14.04 7.11 17.41
C LYS A 187 -13.80 5.61 17.24
N LEU A 188 -14.37 4.79 18.11
CA LEU A 188 -14.74 3.43 17.75
C LEU A 188 -16.06 3.54 16.98
N ASP A 189 -16.15 2.89 15.82
CA ASP A 189 -17.41 2.68 15.08
C ASP A 189 -18.32 1.67 15.81
N HIS A 190 -18.53 1.85 17.12
CA HIS A 190 -19.37 0.98 17.94
C HIS A 190 -20.23 1.86 18.84
N ASP A 191 -21.54 1.72 18.72
CA ASP A 191 -22.50 2.45 19.54
C ASP A 191 -22.38 1.97 21.00
N PRO A 192 -22.07 2.84 21.98
CA PRO A 192 -21.91 2.43 23.38
C PRO A 192 -23.18 1.78 23.96
N MET A 193 -24.35 2.00 23.36
CA MET A 193 -25.58 1.29 23.72
C MET A 193 -25.59 -0.15 23.24
N GLU A 194 -24.97 -0.44 22.09
CA GLU A 194 -24.84 -1.80 21.57
C GLU A 194 -23.94 -2.64 22.47
N GLU A 195 -22.80 -2.08 22.91
CA GLU A 195 -21.87 -2.78 23.81
C GLU A 195 -22.49 -3.06 25.18
N TYR A 196 -23.25 -2.11 25.73
CA TYR A 196 -23.98 -2.31 26.98
C TYR A 196 -25.09 -3.37 26.86
N CYS A 197 -25.82 -3.39 25.74
CA CYS A 197 -26.82 -4.42 25.46
C CYS A 197 -26.18 -5.81 25.30
N LEU A 198 -25.06 -5.93 24.58
CA LEU A 198 -24.32 -7.18 24.45
C LEU A 198 -23.79 -7.67 25.80
N GLN A 199 -23.28 -6.75 26.62
CA GLN A 199 -22.81 -7.08 27.96
C GLN A 199 -23.95 -7.58 28.86
N LEU A 200 -25.14 -6.99 28.77
CA LEU A 200 -26.34 -7.47 29.45
C LEU A 200 -26.77 -8.86 28.96
N ILE A 201 -26.77 -9.12 27.65
CA ILE A 201 -27.13 -10.43 27.08
C ILE A 201 -26.13 -11.51 27.53
N LEU A 202 -24.83 -11.19 27.51
CA LEU A 202 -23.78 -12.12 27.93
C LEU A 202 -23.82 -12.39 29.44
N SER A 203 -24.16 -11.38 30.25
CA SER A 203 -24.23 -11.52 31.71
C SER A 203 -25.53 -12.17 32.18
N TYR A 204 -26.60 -12.06 31.39
CA TYR A 204 -27.92 -12.58 31.70
C TYR A 204 -28.57 -13.23 30.45
N PRO A 205 -28.19 -14.48 30.11
CA PRO A 205 -28.62 -15.15 28.88
C PRO A 205 -30.16 -15.29 28.73
N GLU A 206 -30.86 -15.31 29.87
CA GLU A 206 -32.34 -15.37 29.94
C GLU A 206 -33.02 -14.21 29.19
N LEU A 207 -32.37 -13.04 29.11
CA LEU A 207 -32.89 -11.83 28.45
C LEU A 207 -32.77 -11.88 26.92
N GLY A 208 -31.88 -12.72 26.36
CA GLY A 208 -31.68 -12.81 24.91
C GLY A 208 -32.92 -13.27 24.15
N SER A 209 -33.80 -14.02 24.81
CA SER A 209 -35.05 -14.52 24.23
C SER A 209 -36.17 -13.46 24.09
N LYS A 210 -36.00 -12.27 24.70
CA LYS A 210 -37.01 -11.21 24.73
C LYS A 210 -36.61 -9.93 23.99
N LEU A 211 -35.41 -9.88 23.42
CA LEU A 211 -34.85 -8.69 22.80
C LEU A 211 -35.22 -8.65 21.31
N VAL A 212 -36.28 -7.92 20.98
CA VAL A 212 -36.66 -7.63 19.57
C VAL A 212 -35.90 -6.40 19.13
N VAL A 213 -34.92 -6.58 18.23
CA VAL A 213 -34.21 -5.47 17.59
C VAL A 213 -35.15 -4.81 16.58
N TYR A 214 -35.64 -3.61 16.89
CA TYR A 214 -36.36 -2.79 15.92
C TYR A 214 -35.36 -1.93 15.15
N ASP A 215 -35.36 -2.07 13.83
CA ASP A 215 -34.60 -1.21 12.92
C ASP A 215 -35.16 0.22 12.95
N LEU A 216 -34.37 1.17 13.45
CA LEU A 216 -34.75 2.59 13.60
C LEU A 216 -34.69 3.37 12.28
N ASN A 217 -34.33 2.76 11.15
CA ASN A 217 -34.27 3.43 9.84
C ASN A 217 -35.57 3.36 9.01
N SER A 218 -36.65 2.80 9.55
CA SER A 218 -37.98 2.85 8.92
C SER A 218 -39.03 3.41 9.88
N SER A 219 -39.16 4.73 9.94
CA SER A 219 -40.37 5.35 10.52
C SER A 219 -41.43 5.50 9.43
N PRO A 220 -42.70 5.16 9.71
CA PRO A 220 -43.58 6.22 10.19
C PRO A 220 -44.50 5.82 11.35
N VAL A 221 -44.53 6.68 12.37
CA VAL A 221 -45.73 7.15 13.10
C VAL A 221 -46.51 6.16 14.01
N MET A 222 -46.69 6.63 15.26
CA MET A 222 -47.71 6.26 16.27
C MET A 222 -47.63 4.86 16.90
N ARG A 223 -47.97 4.61 18.17
CA ARG A 223 -48.69 5.38 19.21
C ARG A 223 -48.38 4.73 20.57
N ILE A 224 -48.44 5.53 21.62
CA ILE A 224 -48.47 5.09 23.02
C ILE A 224 -49.75 4.25 23.26
N GLY A 225 -49.60 3.09 23.88
CA GLY A 225 -50.71 2.24 24.31
C GLY A 225 -50.35 1.51 25.61
N ASN A 226 -50.87 2.03 26.72
CA ASN A 226 -50.83 1.42 28.05
C ASN A 226 -51.43 0.01 28.02
N TYR A 227 -50.81 -0.95 28.72
CA TYR A 227 -51.53 -2.13 29.19
C TYR A 227 -51.51 -2.23 30.71
N SER A 228 -52.73 -2.38 31.19
CA SER A 228 -53.18 -2.46 32.57
C SER A 228 -52.68 -3.70 33.28
N LEU A 229 -52.56 -3.56 34.60
CA LEU A 229 -52.57 -4.65 35.56
C LEU A 229 -53.85 -5.48 35.38
N ASP A 230 -53.70 -6.80 35.32
CA ASP A 230 -54.59 -7.79 35.95
C ASP A 230 -53.97 -9.19 35.82
N GLY A 231 -53.92 -9.91 36.95
CA GLY A 231 -53.37 -11.26 37.11
C GLY A 231 -52.78 -11.47 38.49
#